data_AF-A0A3B8XD47-F1
#
_entry.id   AF-A0A3B8XD47-F1
#
_cell.length_a   1.000
_cell.length_b   1.000
_cell.length_c   1.000
_cell.angle_alpha   90.00
_cell.angle_beta   90.00
_cell.angle_gamma   90.00
#
_symmetry.space_group_name_H-M   'P 1'
#
loop_
_entity.id
_entity.type
_entity.pdbx_description
1 polymer ?
#
loop_
_entity_poly.entity_id
_entity_poly.type
_entity_poly.pdbx_seq_one_letter_code
_entity_poly.pdbx_strand_id
1 'polypeptide(L)'
;MKNDRGDIPALARRLLGAGIMLLALSACSSNNPNIPIYGPPGKANVPADFPVYSGAAPTSEIYGASPLADGSKDRRERYDITWTSDDSGGKLFAYYKAQLAQGDWVEQSTSGDSNRGGLIVFSRKSNPTWGGSILLADGKIHVIMGADCPCGVPT
;
A
#
# COMPACT_ATOMS: atom_id res chain seq x y z
N MET A 1 0.23 -57.31 -27.06
CA MET A 1 -0.34 -56.08 -26.43
C MET A 1 0.59 -54.92 -26.75
N LYS A 2 0.14 -53.99 -27.58
CA LYS A 2 0.91 -52.82 -28.06
C LYS A 2 0.03 -51.60 -27.80
N ASN A 3 0.52 -50.66 -27.00
CA ASN A 3 -0.24 -49.47 -26.58
C ASN A 3 -0.21 -48.41 -27.69
N ASP A 4 -1.36 -48.15 -28.31
CA ASP A 4 -1.58 -46.97 -29.14
C ASP A 4 -1.81 -45.75 -28.25
N ARG A 5 -0.88 -44.79 -28.28
CA ARG A 5 -1.09 -43.42 -27.78
C ARG A 5 -1.39 -42.55 -28.99
N GLY A 6 -2.59 -41.98 -29.03
CA GLY A 6 -3.07 -41.14 -30.11
C GLY A 6 -2.24 -39.87 -30.29
N ASP A 7 -1.76 -39.66 -31.51
CA ASP A 7 -1.12 -38.43 -31.94
C ASP A 7 -2.18 -37.36 -32.23
N ILE A 8 -2.16 -36.27 -31.46
CA ILE A 8 -3.00 -35.10 -31.70
C ILE A 8 -2.43 -34.34 -32.92
N PRO A 9 -3.23 -34.06 -33.96
CA PRO A 9 -2.74 -33.46 -35.20
C PRO A 9 -2.17 -32.05 -34.99
N ALA A 10 -1.09 -31.75 -35.71
CA ALA A 10 -0.29 -30.51 -35.61
C ALA A 10 -1.08 -29.20 -35.74
N LEU A 11 -2.29 -29.25 -36.32
CA LEU A 11 -3.21 -28.10 -36.43
C LEU A 11 -3.74 -27.66 -35.05
N ALA A 12 -4.00 -28.60 -34.14
CA ALA A 12 -4.48 -28.31 -32.80
C ALA A 12 -3.40 -27.61 -31.95
N ARG A 13 -2.12 -27.95 -32.15
CA ARG A 13 -0.99 -27.28 -31.48
C ARG A 13 -0.83 -25.82 -31.91
N ARG A 14 -1.16 -25.46 -33.15
CA ARG A 14 -1.05 -24.07 -33.64
C ARG A 14 -2.19 -23.17 -33.15
N LEU A 15 -3.41 -23.71 -33.01
CA LEU A 15 -4.55 -22.98 -32.47
C LEU A 15 -4.39 -22.68 -30.96
N LEU A 16 -3.77 -23.60 -30.20
CA LEU A 16 -3.42 -23.37 -28.80
C LEU A 16 -2.38 -22.25 -28.62
N GLY A 17 -1.39 -22.14 -29.51
CA GLY A 17 -0.38 -21.09 -29.45
C GLY A 17 -0.93 -19.68 -29.72
N ALA A 18 -1.91 -19.56 -30.63
CA ALA A 18 -2.54 -18.27 -30.93
C ALA A 18 -3.48 -17.80 -29.81
N GLY A 19 -4.15 -18.72 -29.10
CA GLY A 19 -5.03 -18.38 -27.97
C GLY A 19 -4.27 -17.82 -26.75
N ILE A 20 -3.06 -18.31 -26.49
CA ILE A 20 -2.22 -17.85 -25.37
C ILE A 20 -1.69 -16.43 -25.62
N MET A 21 -1.38 -16.08 -26.88
CA MET A 21 -0.93 -14.73 -27.24
C MET A 21 -2.05 -13.68 -27.09
N LEU A 22 -3.31 -14.02 -27.38
CA LEU A 22 -4.44 -13.09 -27.15
C LEU A 22 -4.71 -12.84 -25.65
N LEU A 23 -4.50 -13.86 -24.79
CA LEU A 23 -4.60 -13.73 -23.33
C LEU A 23 -3.44 -12.93 -22.72
N ALA A 24 -2.26 -12.95 -23.35
CA ALA A 24 -1.12 -12.15 -22.90
C ALA A 24 -1.28 -10.65 -23.24
N LEU A 25 -2.01 -10.31 -24.30
CA LEU A 25 -2.23 -8.92 -24.72
C LEU A 25 -3.35 -8.21 -23.94
N SER A 26 -4.33 -8.95 -23.39
CA SER A 26 -5.35 -8.37 -22.51
C SER A 26 -4.84 -8.07 -21.10
N ALA A 27 -3.73 -8.68 -20.68
CA ALA A 27 -3.09 -8.39 -19.40
C ALA A 27 -2.33 -7.04 -19.40
N CYS A 28 -1.99 -6.48 -20.56
CA CYS A 28 -1.22 -5.24 -20.68
C CYS A 28 -2.05 -4.04 -21.17
N SER A 29 -3.33 -4.21 -21.48
CA SER A 29 -4.18 -3.14 -22.00
C SER A 29 -5.57 -3.20 -21.38
N SER A 30 -5.70 -2.61 -20.20
CA SER A 30 -6.98 -2.39 -19.55
C SER A 30 -6.97 -0.99 -18.94
N ASN A 31 -7.45 -0.02 -19.71
CA ASN A 31 -7.87 1.30 -19.20
C ASN A 31 -9.29 1.22 -18.60
N ASN A 32 -9.72 0.03 -18.16
CA ASN A 32 -11.03 -0.20 -17.56
C ASN A 32 -10.93 0.00 -16.04
N PRO A 33 -11.62 1.01 -15.47
CA PRO A 33 -11.56 1.31 -14.03
C PRO A 33 -12.17 0.20 -13.13
N ASN A 34 -12.77 -0.85 -13.70
CA ASN A 34 -13.46 -1.92 -12.96
C ASN A 34 -12.73 -3.27 -12.93
N ILE A 35 -11.49 -3.37 -13.44
CA ILE A 35 -10.69 -4.61 -13.35
C ILE A 35 -9.51 -4.34 -12.40
N PRO A 36 -9.37 -5.07 -11.28
CA PRO A 36 -8.20 -4.94 -10.42
C PRO A 36 -6.96 -5.32 -11.23
N ILE A 37 -6.08 -4.36 -11.43
CA ILE A 37 -4.80 -4.53 -12.13
C ILE A 37 -3.96 -5.48 -11.27
N TYR A 38 -3.76 -6.72 -11.74
CA TYR A 38 -2.84 -7.69 -11.13
C TYR A 38 -1.38 -7.33 -11.47
N GLY A 39 -0.98 -6.11 -11.13
CA GLY A 39 0.41 -5.67 -11.05
C GLY A 39 0.78 -5.42 -9.59
N PRO A 40 2.09 -5.36 -9.25
CA PRO A 40 2.48 -4.85 -7.95
C PRO A 40 1.82 -3.48 -7.76
N PRO A 41 1.25 -3.20 -6.58
CA PRO A 41 0.56 -1.94 -6.32
C PRO A 41 1.47 -0.76 -6.68
N GLY A 42 0.85 0.31 -7.21
CA GLY A 42 1.56 1.54 -7.53
C GLY A 42 2.28 2.13 -6.32
N LYS A 43 3.19 3.08 -6.58
CA LYS A 43 3.84 3.83 -5.50
C LYS A 43 2.76 4.54 -4.69
N ALA A 44 2.77 4.31 -3.37
CA ALA A 44 1.85 4.94 -2.44
C ALA A 44 1.80 6.46 -2.60
N ASN A 45 0.59 7.01 -2.64
CA ASN A 45 0.34 8.45 -2.77
C ASN A 45 0.44 9.14 -1.40
N VAL A 46 1.67 9.31 -0.92
CA VAL A 46 1.99 10.12 0.28
C VAL A 46 2.47 11.52 -0.12
N PRO A 47 2.36 12.53 0.78
CA PRO A 47 3.03 13.80 0.59
C PRO A 47 4.52 13.61 0.24
N ALA A 48 5.03 14.41 -0.69
CA ALA A 48 6.40 14.24 -1.21
C ALA A 48 7.49 14.37 -0.13
N ASP A 49 7.19 15.07 0.96
CA ASP A 49 8.03 15.28 2.13
C ASP A 49 7.80 14.25 3.25
N PHE A 50 6.91 13.27 3.06
CA PHE A 50 6.72 12.18 4.02
C PHE A 50 7.87 11.16 3.93
N PRO A 51 8.45 10.73 5.05
CA PRO A 51 9.59 9.83 5.03
C PRO A 51 9.19 8.38 4.70
N VAL A 52 9.18 8.03 3.42
CA VAL A 52 9.01 6.64 2.99
C VAL A 52 10.29 5.86 3.28
N TYR A 53 10.20 4.70 3.93
CA TYR A 53 11.36 3.86 4.18
C TYR A 53 11.90 3.28 2.86
N SER A 54 13.19 3.48 2.57
CA SER A 54 13.76 3.10 1.26
C SER A 54 13.78 1.60 1.00
N GLY A 55 13.79 0.78 2.05
CA GLY A 55 13.69 -0.68 1.99
C GLY A 55 12.26 -1.21 2.01
N ALA A 56 11.26 -0.37 1.72
CA ALA A 56 9.86 -0.74 1.75
C ALA A 56 9.30 -1.02 0.34
N ALA A 57 8.54 -2.10 0.20
CA ALA A 57 7.83 -2.46 -1.02
C ALA A 57 6.32 -2.25 -0.85
N PRO A 58 5.61 -1.59 -1.80
CA PRO A 58 4.18 -1.38 -1.70
C PRO A 58 3.43 -2.71 -1.76
N THR A 59 2.44 -2.87 -0.88
CA THR A 59 1.58 -4.05 -0.79
C THR A 59 0.10 -3.68 -1.00
N SER A 60 -0.33 -2.55 -0.46
CA SER A 60 -1.68 -2.03 -0.71
C SER A 60 -1.72 -0.53 -0.55
N GLU A 61 -2.61 0.11 -1.30
CA GLU A 61 -3.06 1.47 -1.07
C GLU A 61 -4.58 1.48 -1.23
N ILE A 62 -5.28 1.87 -0.16
CA ILE A 62 -6.72 1.98 -0.14
C ILE A 62 -7.05 3.42 0.17
N TYR A 63 -7.84 4.04 -0.70
CA TYR A 63 -8.46 5.32 -0.44
C TYR A 63 -9.82 5.09 0.23
N GLY A 64 -10.14 5.90 1.24
CA GLY A 64 -11.42 5.90 1.93
C GLY A 64 -12.61 5.99 0.97
N ALA A 65 -13.79 5.59 1.47
CA ALA A 65 -15.02 5.33 0.71
C ALA A 65 -15.33 6.35 -0.41
N SER A 66 -16.03 5.86 -1.44
CA SER A 66 -16.42 6.62 -2.64
C SER A 66 -16.75 8.08 -2.31
N PRO A 67 -16.31 9.04 -3.17
CA PRO A 67 -16.66 10.45 -3.02
C PRO A 67 -18.16 10.61 -2.72
N LEU A 68 -18.50 11.66 -1.98
CA LEU A 68 -19.89 12.03 -1.82
C LEU A 68 -20.52 12.22 -3.21
N ALA A 69 -21.83 12.01 -3.33
CA ALA A 69 -22.52 12.00 -4.62
C ALA A 69 -22.38 13.32 -5.42
N ASP A 70 -21.96 14.40 -4.76
CA ASP A 70 -21.65 15.71 -5.33
C ASP A 70 -20.20 15.86 -5.84
N GLY A 71 -19.41 14.78 -5.82
CA GLY A 71 -17.99 14.77 -6.18
C GLY A 71 -17.09 15.41 -5.13
N SER A 72 -17.66 15.84 -4.00
CA SER A 72 -16.88 16.33 -2.88
C SER A 72 -16.20 15.18 -2.15
N LYS A 73 -15.02 15.53 -1.68
CA LYS A 73 -14.12 14.70 -0.91
C LYS A 73 -14.70 14.48 0.49
N ASP A 74 -15.10 13.25 0.83
CA ASP A 74 -15.65 12.96 2.18
C ASP A 74 -14.57 13.21 3.23
N ARG A 75 -14.92 13.90 4.32
CA ARG A 75 -14.02 14.16 5.45
C ARG A 75 -13.39 12.90 6.08
N ARG A 76 -13.91 11.71 5.75
CA ARG A 76 -13.36 10.38 6.10
C ARG A 76 -12.30 9.87 5.13
N GLU A 77 -11.80 10.73 4.24
CA GLU A 77 -10.67 10.51 3.35
C GLU A 77 -9.42 10.04 4.09
N ARG A 78 -9.30 8.72 4.17
CA ARG A 78 -8.16 8.03 4.73
C ARG A 78 -7.35 7.44 3.59
N TYR A 79 -6.05 7.66 3.64
CA TYR A 79 -5.11 6.90 2.84
C TYR A 79 -4.55 5.81 3.74
N ASP A 80 -5.02 4.58 3.53
CA ASP A 80 -4.52 3.39 4.18
C ASP A 80 -3.47 2.75 3.28
N ILE A 81 -2.21 2.85 3.70
CA ILE A 81 -1.05 2.46 2.92
C ILE A 81 -0.34 1.35 3.67
N THR A 82 -0.08 0.23 2.99
CA THR A 82 0.71 -0.86 3.54
C THR A 82 1.93 -1.10 2.68
N TRP A 83 3.09 -1.10 3.32
CA TRP A 83 4.34 -1.58 2.77
C TRP A 83 4.87 -2.78 3.56
N THR A 84 5.68 -3.59 2.90
CA THR A 84 6.46 -4.66 3.52
C THR A 84 7.95 -4.31 3.49
N SER A 85 8.72 -4.89 4.40
CA SER A 85 10.18 -4.76 4.45
C SER A 85 10.79 -6.06 4.98
N ASP A 86 12.08 -6.28 4.76
CA ASP A 86 12.81 -7.41 5.37
C ASP A 86 13.37 -7.06 6.77
N ASP A 87 13.13 -5.83 7.23
CA ASP A 87 13.65 -5.30 8.48
C ASP A 87 12.73 -5.52 9.68
N SER A 88 13.33 -5.58 10.87
CA SER A 88 12.58 -5.72 12.12
C SER A 88 11.74 -4.50 12.44
N GLY A 89 10.65 -4.71 13.17
CA GLY A 89 9.76 -3.63 13.60
C GLY A 89 10.50 -2.58 14.44
N GLY A 90 11.49 -3.00 15.23
CA GLY A 90 12.30 -2.06 16.00
C GLY A 90 13.20 -1.15 15.16
N LYS A 91 13.81 -1.68 14.09
CA LYS A 91 14.58 -0.87 13.13
C LYS A 91 13.67 0.13 12.41
N LEU A 92 12.49 -0.34 11.97
CA LEU A 92 11.49 0.52 11.33
C LEU A 92 11.00 1.62 12.28
N PHE A 93 10.75 1.29 13.54
CA PHE A 93 10.30 2.22 14.57
C PHE A 93 11.34 3.31 14.85
N ALA A 94 12.61 2.93 15.00
CA ALA A 94 13.71 3.88 15.15
C ALA A 94 13.85 4.81 13.93
N TYR A 95 13.74 4.26 12.71
CA TYR A 95 13.77 5.03 11.48
C TYR A 95 12.68 6.12 11.46
N TYR A 96 11.42 5.74 11.66
CA TYR A 96 10.31 6.68 11.57
C TYR A 96 10.36 7.74 12.67
N LYS A 97 10.75 7.40 13.90
CA LYS A 97 10.98 8.41 14.96
C LYS A 97 12.04 9.43 14.56
N ALA A 98 13.17 8.97 14.01
CA ALA A 98 14.26 9.85 13.62
C ALA A 98 13.88 10.76 12.43
N GLN A 99 13.13 10.22 11.46
CA GLN A 99 12.73 10.97 10.26
C GLN A 99 11.58 11.93 10.52
N LEU A 100 10.60 11.55 11.35
CA LEU A 100 9.51 12.45 11.75
C LEU A 100 10.02 13.61 12.62
N ALA A 101 11.22 13.54 13.21
CA ALA A 101 11.83 14.70 13.87
C ALA A 101 12.40 15.72 12.87
N GLN A 102 12.55 15.35 11.60
CA GLN A 102 13.13 16.17 10.53
C GLN A 102 12.03 16.87 9.72
N GLY A 103 12.30 18.11 9.34
CA GLY A 103 11.35 18.89 8.52
C GLY A 103 10.08 19.27 9.29
N ASP A 104 8.95 19.24 8.59
CA ASP A 104 7.65 19.70 9.09
C ASP A 104 6.85 18.61 9.81
N TRP A 105 7.20 17.34 9.69
CA TRP A 105 6.53 16.29 10.45
C TRP A 105 6.97 16.33 11.93
N VAL A 106 6.14 15.76 12.81
CA VAL A 106 6.46 15.62 14.24
C VAL A 106 5.68 14.46 14.87
N GLU A 107 6.35 13.70 15.74
CA GLU A 107 5.72 12.71 16.61
C GLU A 107 4.85 13.39 17.66
N GLN A 108 3.61 12.93 17.81
CA GLN A 108 2.68 13.36 18.85
C GLN A 108 2.65 12.38 20.02
N SER A 109 2.60 11.09 19.71
CA SER A 109 2.64 10.04 20.72
C SER A 109 3.14 8.73 20.14
N THR A 110 3.61 7.84 21.03
CA THR A 110 4.03 6.49 20.68
C THR A 110 3.51 5.46 21.66
N SER A 111 3.25 4.25 21.18
CA SER A 111 2.98 3.08 22.02
C SER A 111 3.55 1.81 21.38
N GLY A 112 3.90 0.82 22.20
CA GLY A 112 4.49 -0.44 21.75
C GLY A 112 5.91 -0.68 22.28
N ASP A 113 6.53 -1.76 21.82
CA ASP A 113 7.88 -2.18 22.19
C ASP A 113 8.85 -1.84 21.06
N SER A 114 9.76 -0.90 21.31
CA SER A 114 10.77 -0.47 20.34
C SER A 114 11.62 -1.60 19.74
N ASN A 115 11.57 -2.83 20.26
CA ASN A 115 12.22 -3.99 19.65
C ASN A 115 11.38 -4.67 18.56
N ARG A 116 10.05 -4.69 18.70
CA ARG A 116 9.12 -5.35 17.76
C ARG A 116 8.31 -4.39 16.91
N GLY A 117 8.43 -3.09 17.18
CA GLY A 117 7.66 -2.04 16.51
C GLY A 117 6.63 -1.41 17.44
N GLY A 118 5.62 -0.78 16.86
CA GLY A 118 4.65 -0.03 17.64
C GLY A 118 3.83 0.93 16.79
N LEU A 119 3.03 1.73 17.47
CA LEU A 119 2.24 2.79 16.90
C LEU A 119 2.96 4.13 17.11
N ILE A 120 3.09 4.91 16.06
CA ILE A 120 3.51 6.31 16.09
C ILE A 120 2.33 7.15 15.59
N VAL A 121 1.87 8.11 16.39
CA VAL A 121 0.92 9.14 15.96
C VAL A 121 1.70 10.39 15.62
N PHE A 122 1.38 11.05 14.50
CA PHE A 122 2.13 12.20 14.01
C PHE A 122 1.21 13.31 13.51
N SER A 123 1.77 14.52 13.43
CA SER A 123 1.17 15.70 12.82
C SER A 123 2.22 16.45 12.00
N ARG A 124 1.80 17.58 11.41
CA ARG A 124 2.74 18.61 10.95
C ARG A 124 3.01 19.60 12.08
N LYS A 125 4.15 20.30 12.03
CA LYS A 125 4.48 21.44 12.88
C LYS A 125 3.71 22.67 12.40
N SER A 126 3.59 22.83 11.08
CA SER A 126 2.80 23.87 10.42
C SER A 126 1.29 23.75 10.67
N ASN A 127 0.81 22.53 10.97
CA ASN A 127 -0.57 22.26 11.34
C ASN A 127 -0.64 21.15 12.41
N PRO A 128 -0.86 21.51 13.69
CA PRO A 128 -0.82 20.56 14.81
C PRO A 128 -2.06 19.67 14.91
N THR A 129 -3.00 19.75 13.97
CA THR A 129 -4.08 18.76 13.87
C THR A 129 -3.50 17.37 13.57
N TRP A 130 -4.28 16.32 13.85
CA TRP A 130 -3.88 14.95 13.53
C TRP A 130 -3.47 14.83 12.06
N GLY A 131 -2.27 14.30 11.79
CA GLY A 131 -1.76 14.09 10.43
C GLY A 131 -1.79 12.62 10.00
N GLY A 132 -1.68 11.71 10.96
CA GLY A 132 -1.73 10.28 10.67
C GLY A 132 -1.24 9.38 11.81
N SER A 133 -1.19 8.09 11.51
CA SER A 133 -0.53 7.08 12.33
C SER A 133 0.30 6.11 11.50
N ILE A 134 1.34 5.55 12.12
CA ILE A 134 2.21 4.51 11.56
C ILE A 134 2.18 3.33 12.53
N LEU A 135 1.66 2.19 12.07
CA LEU A 135 1.71 0.91 12.76
C LEU A 135 2.87 0.10 12.19
N LEU A 136 3.80 -0.28 13.06
CA LEU A 136 5.04 -0.96 12.72
C LEU A 136 5.08 -2.32 13.40
N ALA A 137 5.42 -3.33 12.63
CA ALA A 137 5.71 -4.68 13.09
C ALA A 137 6.87 -5.25 12.27
N ASP A 138 7.35 -6.43 12.64
CA ASP A 138 8.37 -7.14 11.85
C ASP A 138 7.92 -7.28 10.39
N GLY A 139 8.73 -6.71 9.51
CA GLY A 139 8.51 -6.69 8.06
C GLY A 139 7.25 -6.00 7.56
N LYS A 140 6.55 -5.22 8.40
CA LYS A 140 5.32 -4.53 8.02
C LYS A 140 5.31 -3.07 8.46
N ILE A 141 4.97 -2.20 7.51
CA ILE A 141 4.72 -0.78 7.73
C ILE A 141 3.29 -0.51 7.28
N HIS A 142 2.45 -0.01 8.17
CA HIS A 142 1.09 0.38 7.83
C HIS A 142 0.87 1.84 8.24
N VAL A 143 0.58 2.70 7.27
CA VAL A 143 0.38 4.13 7.47
C VAL A 143 -1.07 4.47 7.18
N ILE A 144 -1.67 5.22 8.09
CA ILE A 144 -2.98 5.83 7.91
C ILE A 144 -2.77 7.34 7.90
N MET A 145 -3.07 8.00 6.79
CA MET A 145 -3.04 9.47 6.70
C MET A 145 -4.45 10.05 6.53
N GLY A 146 -4.66 11.25 7.06
CA GLY A 146 -5.89 12.01 6.90
C GLY A 146 -5.94 13.22 7.84
N ALA A 147 -6.94 14.08 7.69
CA ALA A 147 -7.08 15.29 8.51
C ALA A 147 -7.77 15.06 9.87
N ASP A 148 -8.36 13.88 10.10
CA ASP A 148 -9.13 13.56 11.31
C ASP A 148 -8.74 12.19 11.89
N CYS A 149 -8.43 12.16 13.19
CA CYS A 149 -8.05 10.93 13.90
C CYS A 149 -9.21 9.91 13.89
N PRO A 150 -8.94 8.61 13.59
CA PRO A 150 -9.97 7.57 13.61
C PRO A 150 -10.66 7.32 14.93
N CYS A 151 -9.93 7.61 15.98
CA CYS A 151 -10.30 7.43 17.36
C CYS A 151 -10.27 8.84 17.95
N GLY A 152 -11.38 9.27 18.56
CA GLY A 152 -11.38 10.48 19.36
C GLY A 152 -10.35 10.32 20.47
N VAL A 153 -9.14 10.84 20.25
CA VAL A 153 -8.22 11.12 21.33
C VAL A 153 -8.80 12.37 22.00
N PRO A 154 -9.17 12.32 23.29
CA PRO A 154 -9.64 13.50 23.99
C PRO A 154 -8.57 14.58 23.88
N THR A 155 -8.97 15.75 23.39
CA THR A 155 -8.20 17.00 23.51
C THR A 155 -7.99 17.37 24.97
#